data_AF-A0A0D6E2W9-F1
#
_entry.id   AF-A0A0D6E2W9-F1
#
_cell.length_a   1.000
_cell.length_b   1.000
_cell.length_c   1.000
_cell.angle_alpha   90.00
_cell.angle_beta   90.00
_cell.angle_gamma   90.00
#
_symmetry.space_group_name_H-M   'P 1'
#
loop_
_entity.id
_entity.type
_entity.pdbx_description
1 polymer ?
#
loop_
_entity_poly.entity_id
_entity_poly.type
_entity_poly.pdbx_seq_one_letter_code
_entity_poly.pdbx_strand_id
1 'polypeptide(L)'
;MDPIERNDKQRFDHEGISDHISYIEDLYSKSEIQIHGGHQLFSLLSSARDVASEWARGNVEETNMNKFFCTLHVERIYSAVRLLESENNKDKYLRDLLNGSLNFFDRSISHAKSILWELEAFAKIKKVIPDTALDEPDVVVKLNQLNIGLSCKKIFSEKGVPKVLSNAVSQIEKRHEFGIVAMNIDDMIPDSVLLKASTFDEAGDKLHARNLDFLARHERHFNKYFMSSRIVGVLVSTSMITDILEESPKFNNFSQWAIWTVPDLKPEHAEAVNEFRHRIIG
;
A
#
# COMPACT_ATOMS: atom_id res chain seq x y z
N MET A 1 -20.87 -2.67 -18.24
CA MET A 1 -20.13 -2.56 -16.97
C MET A 1 -20.48 -3.82 -16.21
N ASP A 2 -19.59 -4.81 -16.27
CA ASP A 2 -19.77 -6.04 -15.51
C ASP A 2 -19.40 -5.79 -14.03
N PRO A 3 -20.00 -6.53 -13.08
CA PRO A 3 -19.68 -6.40 -11.68
C PRO A 3 -18.25 -6.91 -11.46
N ILE A 4 -17.34 -5.98 -11.15
CA ILE A 4 -15.95 -6.24 -10.81
C ILE A 4 -15.92 -7.07 -9.51
N GLU A 5 -15.35 -8.26 -9.52
CA GLU A 5 -15.13 -9.06 -8.31
C GLU A 5 -14.12 -8.34 -7.40
N ARG A 6 -14.51 -8.10 -6.14
CA ARG A 6 -13.81 -7.21 -5.21
C ARG A 6 -12.87 -7.96 -4.25
N ASN A 7 -11.58 -7.76 -4.50
CA ASN A 7 -10.47 -7.53 -3.55
C ASN A 7 -10.13 -8.56 -2.43
N ASP A 8 -8.84 -8.58 -2.08
CA ASP A 8 -8.15 -9.36 -1.03
C ASP A 8 -8.77 -9.10 0.36
N LYS A 9 -9.67 -9.99 0.82
CA LYS A 9 -10.32 -9.94 2.15
C LYS A 9 -9.39 -10.52 3.21
N GLN A 10 -8.40 -9.76 3.67
CA GLN A 10 -7.59 -10.18 4.82
C GLN A 10 -8.31 -9.78 6.12
N ARG A 11 -9.00 -10.76 6.73
CA ARG A 11 -9.54 -10.61 8.09
C ARG A 11 -8.38 -10.58 9.07
N PHE A 12 -8.45 -9.71 10.07
CA PHE A 12 -7.46 -9.68 11.13
C PHE A 12 -7.47 -11.00 11.90
N ASP A 13 -6.30 -11.64 12.00
CA ASP A 13 -6.12 -12.88 12.75
C ASP A 13 -5.44 -12.56 14.10
N HIS A 14 -6.19 -12.79 15.18
CA HIS A 14 -5.75 -12.51 16.53
C HIS A 14 -4.65 -13.47 17.01
N GLU A 15 -4.57 -14.68 16.45
CA GLU A 15 -3.64 -15.71 16.90
C GLU A 15 -2.24 -15.54 16.28
N GLY A 16 -2.13 -14.86 15.13
CA GLY A 16 -0.89 -14.71 14.38
C GLY A 16 -0.01 -13.50 14.74
N ILE A 17 -0.46 -12.60 15.62
CA ILE A 17 0.25 -11.33 15.89
C ILE A 17 1.66 -11.57 16.43
N SER A 18 1.83 -12.52 17.35
CA SER A 18 3.14 -12.87 17.90
C SER A 18 4.10 -13.34 16.81
N ASP A 19 3.63 -14.15 15.87
CA ASP A 19 4.43 -14.64 14.76
C ASP A 19 4.79 -13.51 13.79
N HIS A 20 3.88 -12.57 13.55
CA HIS A 20 4.16 -11.39 12.73
C HIS A 20 5.22 -10.46 13.35
N ILE A 21 5.16 -10.25 14.68
CA ILE A 21 6.18 -9.50 15.43
C ILE A 21 7.52 -10.21 15.29
N SER A 22 7.57 -11.52 15.61
CA SER A 22 8.80 -12.31 15.52
C SER A 22 9.38 -12.31 14.12
N TYR A 23 8.55 -12.44 13.09
CA TYR A 23 9.00 -12.37 11.70
C TYR A 23 9.70 -11.04 11.37
N ILE A 24 9.10 -9.91 11.77
CA ILE A 24 9.69 -8.59 11.53
C ILE A 24 11.03 -8.48 12.27
N GLU A 25 11.07 -8.86 13.55
CA GLU A 25 12.30 -8.78 14.36
C GLU A 25 13.41 -9.67 13.79
N ASP A 26 13.08 -10.89 13.37
CA ASP A 26 14.01 -11.83 12.73
C ASP A 26 14.52 -11.30 11.39
N LEU A 27 13.65 -10.70 10.57
CA LEU A 27 14.03 -10.11 9.29
C LEU A 27 15.07 -9.00 9.48
N TYR A 28 14.86 -8.12 10.46
CA TYR A 28 15.80 -7.06 10.81
C TYR A 28 17.11 -7.62 11.39
N SER A 29 17.02 -8.63 12.27
CA SER A 29 18.18 -9.27 12.89
C SER A 29 19.08 -9.99 11.87
N LYS A 30 18.50 -10.75 10.95
CA LYS A 30 19.21 -11.44 9.85
C LYS A 30 19.93 -10.47 8.90
N SER A 31 19.44 -9.24 8.77
CA SER A 31 20.07 -8.17 7.99
C SER A 31 21.04 -7.31 8.82
N GLU A 32 21.31 -7.69 10.07
CA GLU A 32 22.17 -6.94 11.00
C GLU A 32 21.71 -5.49 11.20
N ILE A 33 20.39 -5.26 11.19
CA ILE A 33 19.76 -3.95 11.38
C ILE A 33 19.08 -3.91 12.74
N GLN A 34 19.52 -3.00 13.60
CA GLN A 34 18.94 -2.86 14.93
C GLN A 34 17.73 -1.92 14.93
N ILE A 35 16.64 -2.37 15.55
CA ILE A 35 15.47 -1.54 15.83
C ILE A 35 15.65 -0.92 17.22
N HIS A 36 15.99 0.35 17.29
CA HIS A 36 16.19 1.07 18.56
C HIS A 36 14.90 1.72 19.08
N GLY A 37 14.88 2.04 20.38
CA GLY A 37 13.73 2.68 21.04
C GLY A 37 13.32 4.05 20.48
N GLY A 38 14.20 4.72 19.73
CA GLY A 38 13.88 5.95 19.02
C GLY A 38 13.12 5.76 17.71
N HIS A 39 13.04 4.54 17.17
CA HIS A 39 12.33 4.25 15.94
C HIS A 39 10.84 4.03 16.20
N GLN A 40 9.97 4.58 15.34
CA GLN A 40 8.51 4.37 15.47
C GLN A 40 8.15 2.88 15.34
N LEU A 41 8.91 2.09 14.57
CA LEU A 41 8.70 0.65 14.48
C LEU A 41 8.84 -0.05 15.84
N PHE A 42 9.78 0.36 16.69
CA PHE A 42 9.97 -0.23 18.02
C PHE A 42 8.73 -0.04 18.91
N SER A 43 8.16 1.16 18.91
CA SER A 43 6.98 1.46 19.73
C SER A 43 5.73 0.73 19.23
N LEU A 44 5.59 0.55 17.90
CA LEU A 44 4.52 -0.26 17.31
C LEU A 44 4.65 -1.73 17.72
N LEU A 45 5.83 -2.34 17.56
CA LEU A 45 6.08 -3.73 17.94
C LEU A 45 5.88 -3.97 19.44
N SER A 46 6.34 -3.03 20.28
CA SER A 46 6.15 -3.10 21.73
C SER A 46 4.66 -3.04 22.11
N SER A 47 3.89 -2.14 21.49
CA SER A 47 2.44 -2.04 21.73
C SER A 47 1.70 -3.30 21.27
N ALA A 48 2.09 -3.87 20.13
CA ALA A 48 1.50 -5.11 19.63
C ALA A 48 1.84 -6.31 20.53
N ARG A 49 3.05 -6.36 21.07
CA ARG A 49 3.47 -7.39 22.03
C ARG A 49 2.69 -7.33 23.33
N ASP A 50 2.41 -6.12 23.82
CA ASP A 50 1.57 -5.93 25.01
C ASP A 50 0.16 -6.50 24.77
N VAL A 51 -0.46 -6.18 23.62
CA VAL A 51 -1.79 -6.70 23.24
C VAL A 51 -1.78 -8.23 23.14
N ALA A 52 -0.81 -8.80 22.43
CA ALA A 52 -0.68 -10.26 22.29
C ALA A 52 -0.52 -10.94 23.67
N SER A 53 0.25 -10.33 24.58
CA SER A 53 0.46 -10.86 25.93
C SER A 53 -0.79 -10.76 26.80
N GLU A 54 -1.57 -9.68 26.70
CA GLU A 54 -2.85 -9.50 27.40
C GLU A 54 -3.88 -10.53 26.92
N TRP A 55 -3.99 -10.75 25.61
CA TRP A 55 -4.91 -11.73 25.04
C TRP A 55 -4.55 -13.16 25.37
N ALA A 56 -3.26 -13.51 25.34
CA ALA A 56 -2.80 -14.84 25.77
C ALA A 56 -3.14 -15.15 27.24
N ARG A 57 -3.36 -14.12 28.06
CA ARG A 57 -3.81 -14.23 29.46
C ARG A 57 -5.33 -14.21 29.62
N GLY A 58 -6.09 -14.07 28.53
CA GLY A 58 -7.56 -13.97 28.54
C GLY A 58 -8.10 -12.55 28.74
N ASN A 59 -7.25 -11.52 28.80
CA ASN A 59 -7.67 -10.14 29.06
C ASN A 59 -8.05 -9.40 27.77
N VAL A 60 -9.03 -9.94 27.03
CA VAL A 60 -9.43 -9.39 25.72
C VAL A 60 -10.33 -8.16 25.87
N GLU A 61 -11.23 -8.15 26.86
CA GLU A 61 -12.26 -7.11 27.02
C GLU A 61 -11.70 -5.75 27.48
N GLU A 62 -10.52 -5.72 28.09
CA GLU A 62 -9.88 -4.50 28.60
C GLU A 62 -8.79 -3.95 27.66
N THR A 63 -8.74 -4.43 26.42
CA THR A 63 -7.68 -4.07 25.47
C THR A 63 -7.63 -2.55 25.23
N ASN A 64 -6.45 -1.97 25.43
CA ASN A 64 -6.24 -0.56 25.09
C ASN A 64 -6.34 -0.35 23.56
N MET A 65 -7.36 0.37 23.12
CA MET A 65 -7.64 0.59 21.70
C MET A 65 -6.49 1.24 20.93
N ASN A 66 -5.68 2.11 21.56
CA ASN A 66 -4.52 2.71 20.90
C ASN A 66 -3.46 1.64 20.59
N LYS A 67 -3.19 0.73 21.55
CA LYS A 67 -2.26 -0.39 21.33
C LYS A 67 -2.80 -1.38 20.31
N PHE A 68 -4.11 -1.62 20.32
CA PHE A 68 -4.76 -2.46 19.31
C PHE A 68 -4.60 -1.87 17.90
N PHE A 69 -4.79 -0.55 17.71
CA PHE A 69 -4.52 0.06 16.41
C PHE A 69 -3.04 0.03 16.01
N CYS A 70 -2.11 0.14 16.97
CA CYS A 70 -0.69 -0.12 16.69
C CYS A 70 -0.47 -1.55 16.17
N THR A 71 -1.23 -2.52 16.66
CA THR A 71 -1.19 -3.91 16.18
C THR A 71 -1.65 -4.02 14.73
N LEU A 72 -2.74 -3.34 14.35
CA LEU A 72 -3.15 -3.24 12.95
C LEU A 72 -2.06 -2.59 12.08
N HIS A 73 -1.34 -1.59 12.58
CA HIS A 73 -0.21 -1.04 11.83
C HIS A 73 0.92 -2.07 11.64
N VAL A 74 1.19 -2.91 12.64
CA VAL A 74 2.16 -4.02 12.54
C VAL A 74 1.73 -5.03 11.48
N GLU A 75 0.46 -5.41 11.42
CA GLU A 75 -0.07 -6.30 10.36
C GLU A 75 0.20 -5.78 8.95
N ARG A 76 -0.02 -4.47 8.77
CA ARG A 76 0.20 -3.78 7.50
C ARG A 76 1.69 -3.82 7.12
N ILE A 77 2.57 -3.59 8.10
CA ILE A 77 4.02 -3.67 7.92
C ILE A 77 4.46 -5.10 7.58
N TYR A 78 4.02 -6.09 8.36
CA TYR A 78 4.30 -7.50 8.12
C TYR A 78 3.92 -7.91 6.70
N SER A 79 2.69 -7.58 6.28
CA SER A 79 2.17 -7.92 4.95
C SER A 79 3.00 -7.34 3.81
N ALA A 80 3.60 -6.15 4.01
CA ALA A 80 4.46 -5.49 3.03
C ALA A 80 5.89 -6.07 3.01
N VAL A 81 6.47 -6.39 4.17
CA VAL A 81 7.88 -6.82 4.28
C VAL A 81 8.08 -8.32 4.10
N ARG A 82 7.01 -9.14 4.18
CA ARG A 82 7.15 -10.61 4.12
C ARG A 82 7.73 -11.15 2.82
N LEU A 83 7.65 -10.41 1.71
CA LEU A 83 8.24 -10.81 0.42
C LEU A 83 9.61 -10.17 0.18
N LEU A 84 10.13 -9.41 1.15
CA LEU A 84 11.39 -8.68 1.01
C LEU A 84 12.62 -9.59 1.16
N GLU A 85 12.50 -10.75 1.82
CA GLU A 85 13.63 -11.66 2.05
C GLU A 85 14.28 -12.14 0.74
N SER A 86 13.51 -12.22 -0.35
CA SER A 86 13.99 -12.60 -1.69
C SER A 86 14.59 -11.46 -2.51
N GLU A 87 14.54 -10.21 -2.03
CA GLU A 87 14.96 -9.04 -2.80
C GLU A 87 16.40 -8.62 -2.48
N ASN A 88 17.18 -8.33 -3.51
CA ASN A 88 18.61 -7.99 -3.39
C ASN A 88 18.86 -6.69 -2.60
N ASN A 89 17.92 -5.76 -2.64
CA ASN A 89 18.01 -4.43 -2.02
C ASN A 89 17.25 -4.35 -0.68
N LYS A 90 16.91 -5.48 -0.06
CA LYS A 90 16.15 -5.54 1.20
C LYS A 90 16.70 -4.63 2.31
N ASP A 91 18.01 -4.59 2.50
CA ASP A 91 18.63 -3.84 3.61
C ASP A 91 18.38 -2.33 3.48
N LYS A 92 18.32 -1.81 2.25
CA LYS A 92 17.95 -0.41 1.99
C LYS A 92 16.54 -0.14 2.51
N TYR A 93 15.57 -0.95 2.09
CA TYR A 93 14.17 -0.80 2.50
C TYR A 93 13.97 -0.95 4.01
N LEU A 94 14.65 -1.90 4.63
CA LEU A 94 14.59 -2.09 6.08
C LEU A 94 15.11 -0.86 6.83
N ARG A 95 16.22 -0.25 6.38
CA ARG A 95 16.75 1.00 6.96
C ARG A 95 15.82 2.18 6.72
N ASP A 96 15.31 2.32 5.50
CA ASP A 96 14.44 3.41 5.10
C ASP A 96 13.10 3.38 5.87
N LEU A 97 12.57 2.20 6.20
CA LEU A 97 11.40 2.04 7.08
C LEU A 97 11.63 2.51 8.52
N LEU A 98 12.87 2.58 8.99
CA LEU A 98 13.20 3.12 10.32
C LEU A 98 13.27 4.66 10.34
N ASN A 99 13.28 5.30 9.17
CA ASN A 99 13.44 6.75 9.04
C ASN A 99 12.08 7.46 8.91
N GLY A 100 11.50 7.81 10.05
CA GLY A 100 10.29 8.62 10.16
C GLY A 100 9.14 7.94 10.88
N SER A 101 7.94 8.49 10.71
CA SER A 101 6.72 8.01 11.35
C SER A 101 6.08 6.87 10.55
N LEU A 102 5.64 5.81 11.23
CA LEU A 102 4.74 4.76 10.74
C LEU A 102 3.36 4.86 11.39
N ASN A 103 2.98 6.03 11.90
CA ASN A 103 1.64 6.28 12.43
C ASN A 103 0.70 6.69 11.30
N PHE A 104 -0.23 5.80 10.90
CA PHE A 104 -1.20 6.07 9.84
C PHE A 104 -2.41 6.91 10.27
N PHE A 105 -2.49 7.36 11.52
CA PHE A 105 -3.46 8.38 11.94
C PHE A 105 -2.94 9.81 11.83
N ASP A 106 -1.62 9.97 11.89
CA ASP A 106 -0.96 11.25 11.62
C ASP A 106 -0.93 11.49 10.10
N ARG A 107 -1.05 12.74 9.66
CA ARG A 107 -0.99 13.16 8.25
C ARG A 107 0.33 13.84 7.89
N SER A 108 1.29 13.83 8.82
CA SER A 108 2.63 14.32 8.57
C SER A 108 3.32 13.56 7.44
N ILE A 109 4.12 14.32 6.67
CA ILE A 109 5.00 13.78 5.65
C ILE A 109 5.99 12.84 6.34
N SER A 110 6.07 11.61 5.85
CA SER A 110 6.98 10.60 6.39
C SER A 110 7.64 9.81 5.27
N HIS A 111 8.97 9.69 5.37
CA HIS A 111 9.75 8.86 4.47
C HIS A 111 9.39 7.37 4.66
N ALA A 112 9.38 6.88 5.90
CA ALA A 112 8.96 5.52 6.22
C ALA A 112 7.56 5.15 5.66
N LYS A 113 6.56 6.05 5.69
CA LYS A 113 5.25 5.78 5.06
C LYS A 113 5.33 5.67 3.54
N SER A 114 6.20 6.46 2.91
CA SER A 114 6.37 6.44 1.45
C SER A 114 7.02 5.13 1.01
N ILE A 115 7.99 4.67 1.78
CA ILE A 115 8.69 3.40 1.59
C ILE A 115 7.76 2.22 1.85
N LEU A 116 6.94 2.29 2.90
CA LEU A 116 5.95 1.24 3.13
C LEU A 116 4.95 1.15 1.98
N TRP A 117 4.50 2.27 1.42
CA TRP A 117 3.61 2.24 0.26
C TRP A 117 4.22 1.50 -0.94
N GLU A 118 5.49 1.75 -1.24
CA GLU A 118 6.22 1.03 -2.29
C GLU A 118 6.23 -0.48 -2.03
N LEU A 119 6.56 -0.89 -0.79
CA LEU A 119 6.57 -2.29 -0.40
C LEU A 119 5.17 -2.93 -0.41
N GLU A 120 4.12 -2.19 -0.06
CA GLU A 120 2.74 -2.66 -0.15
C GLU A 120 2.31 -2.90 -1.60
N ALA A 121 2.63 -1.96 -2.48
CA ALA A 121 2.36 -2.09 -3.91
C ALA A 121 3.11 -3.30 -4.49
N PHE A 122 4.41 -3.40 -4.21
CA PHE A 122 5.24 -4.54 -4.58
C PHE A 122 4.65 -5.86 -4.07
N ALA A 123 4.34 -5.95 -2.77
CA ALA A 123 3.87 -7.19 -2.18
C ALA A 123 2.53 -7.62 -2.77
N LYS A 124 1.59 -6.68 -2.97
CA LYS A 124 0.30 -6.97 -3.58
C LYS A 124 0.45 -7.45 -5.03
N ILE A 125 1.30 -6.80 -5.82
CA ILE A 125 1.50 -7.16 -7.23
C ILE A 125 2.25 -8.48 -7.35
N LYS A 126 3.32 -8.70 -6.56
CA LYS A 126 4.13 -9.92 -6.60
C LYS A 126 3.34 -11.18 -6.25
N LYS A 127 2.31 -11.08 -5.40
CA LYS A 127 1.39 -12.20 -5.12
C LYS A 127 0.71 -12.74 -6.38
N VAL A 128 0.39 -11.89 -7.36
CA VAL A 128 -0.39 -12.24 -8.57
C VAL A 128 0.44 -12.22 -9.86
N ILE A 129 1.58 -11.53 -9.85
CA ILE A 129 2.57 -11.48 -10.93
C ILE A 129 3.94 -11.78 -10.32
N PRO A 130 4.35 -13.06 -10.25
CA PRO A 130 5.61 -13.46 -9.59
C PRO A 130 6.86 -12.78 -10.16
N ASP A 131 6.85 -12.46 -11.45
CA ASP A 131 7.90 -11.71 -12.15
C ASP A 131 7.80 -10.19 -11.86
N THR A 132 7.70 -9.85 -10.58
CA THR A 132 7.72 -8.49 -10.05
C THR A 132 8.94 -8.32 -9.14
N ALA A 133 9.65 -7.21 -9.30
CA ALA A 133 10.87 -6.89 -8.55
C ALA A 133 10.84 -5.45 -8.01
N LEU A 134 11.55 -5.23 -6.90
CA LEU A 134 11.87 -3.89 -6.41
C LEU A 134 13.06 -3.33 -7.19
N ASP A 135 12.79 -2.46 -8.16
CA ASP A 135 13.79 -1.81 -9.01
C ASP A 135 13.28 -0.45 -9.50
N GLU A 136 14.18 0.39 -9.99
CA GLU A 136 13.86 1.73 -10.46
C GLU A 136 12.84 1.69 -11.61
N PRO A 137 11.74 2.46 -11.55
CA PRO A 137 11.59 3.67 -10.75
C PRO A 137 11.22 3.45 -9.28
N ASP A 138 10.53 2.36 -8.93
CA ASP A 138 10.21 1.94 -7.56
C ASP A 138 9.82 0.43 -7.58
N VAL A 139 8.95 0.04 -8.52
CA VAL A 139 8.61 -1.37 -8.82
C VAL A 139 8.69 -1.64 -10.33
N VAL A 140 9.16 -2.82 -10.73
CA VAL A 140 9.15 -3.26 -12.13
C VAL A 140 8.36 -4.57 -12.24
N VAL A 141 7.40 -4.56 -13.17
CA VAL A 141 6.54 -5.72 -13.45
C VAL A 141 6.83 -6.22 -14.85
N LYS A 142 7.19 -7.49 -14.97
CA LYS A 142 7.40 -8.13 -16.27
C LYS A 142 6.13 -8.87 -16.67
N LEU A 143 5.53 -8.43 -17.78
CA LEU A 143 4.40 -9.11 -18.41
C LEU A 143 4.75 -9.39 -19.86
N ASN A 144 4.70 -10.67 -20.25
CA ASN A 144 5.12 -11.13 -21.56
C ASN A 144 6.58 -10.73 -21.84
N GLN A 145 6.83 -9.96 -22.91
CA GLN A 145 8.16 -9.44 -23.26
C GLN A 145 8.36 -7.97 -22.83
N LEU A 146 7.41 -7.40 -22.09
CA LEU A 146 7.39 -6.00 -21.71
C LEU A 146 7.71 -5.81 -20.23
N ASN A 147 8.42 -4.72 -19.94
CA ASN A 147 8.66 -4.26 -18.58
C ASN A 147 7.82 -3.01 -18.32
N ILE A 148 6.95 -3.09 -17.32
CA ILE A 148 6.13 -1.96 -16.88
C ILE A 148 6.81 -1.35 -15.65
N GLY A 149 7.29 -0.12 -15.78
CA GLY A 149 7.80 0.64 -14.65
C GLY A 149 6.66 1.23 -13.81
N LEU A 150 6.66 0.99 -12.50
CA LEU A 150 5.69 1.53 -11.57
C LEU A 150 6.36 2.55 -10.66
N SER A 151 5.97 3.82 -10.77
CA SER A 151 6.45 4.84 -9.85
C SER A 151 5.46 5.05 -8.70
N CYS A 152 5.84 4.62 -7.51
CA CYS A 152 5.06 4.67 -6.28
C CYS A 152 5.22 6.04 -5.59
N LYS A 153 4.11 6.73 -5.35
CA LYS A 153 4.11 8.04 -4.69
C LYS A 153 3.01 8.16 -3.64
N LYS A 154 3.39 8.56 -2.43
CA LYS A 154 2.42 8.94 -1.40
C LYS A 154 2.02 10.40 -1.58
N ILE A 155 0.72 10.67 -1.57
CA ILE A 155 0.13 12.00 -1.77
C ILE A 155 -0.25 12.57 -0.42
N PHE A 156 0.44 13.65 -0.03
CA PHE A 156 0.21 14.37 1.23
C PHE A 156 -0.59 15.67 1.05
N SER A 157 -0.77 16.12 -0.20
CA SER A 157 -1.57 17.33 -0.48
C SER A 157 -2.08 17.35 -1.90
N GLU A 158 -3.31 17.84 -2.06
CA GLU A 158 -3.98 18.04 -3.35
C GLU A 158 -3.17 18.97 -4.28
N LYS A 159 -2.67 20.08 -3.73
CA LYS A 159 -1.91 21.09 -4.46
C LYS A 159 -0.57 20.55 -4.99
N GLY A 160 -0.04 19.50 -4.36
CA GLY A 160 1.22 18.88 -4.73
C GLY A 160 1.11 17.87 -5.88
N VAL A 161 -0.10 17.39 -6.19
CA VAL A 161 -0.33 16.30 -7.16
C VAL A 161 0.33 16.55 -8.52
N PRO A 162 0.23 17.74 -9.16
CA PRO A 162 0.84 17.96 -10.47
C PRO A 162 2.37 17.82 -10.45
N LYS A 163 3.03 18.28 -9.38
CA LYS A 163 4.47 18.18 -9.22
C LYS A 163 4.90 16.74 -8.97
N VAL A 164 4.18 16.03 -8.09
CA VAL A 164 4.44 14.60 -7.80
C VAL A 164 4.28 13.76 -9.06
N LEU A 165 3.19 13.98 -9.80
CA LEU A 165 2.93 13.31 -11.08
C LEU A 165 4.07 13.56 -12.07
N SER A 166 4.47 14.81 -12.28
CA SER A 166 5.57 15.12 -13.21
C SER A 166 6.86 14.41 -12.84
N ASN A 167 7.21 14.36 -11.56
CA ASN A 167 8.41 13.67 -11.09
C ASN A 167 8.32 12.15 -11.31
N ALA A 168 7.16 11.55 -11.01
CA ALA A 168 6.91 10.12 -11.21
C ALA A 168 7.06 9.72 -12.69
N VAL A 169 6.47 10.51 -13.60
CA VAL A 169 6.63 10.29 -15.05
C VAL A 169 8.09 10.41 -15.47
N SER A 170 8.81 11.43 -14.99
CA SER A 170 10.24 11.57 -15.29
C SER A 170 11.11 10.46 -14.72
N GLN A 171 10.70 9.75 -13.66
CA GLN A 171 11.40 8.56 -13.17
C GLN A 171 11.19 7.37 -14.11
N ILE A 172 9.94 7.15 -14.56
CA ILE A 172 9.59 6.08 -15.51
C ILE A 172 10.41 6.22 -16.80
N GLU A 173 10.38 7.40 -17.44
CA GLU A 173 11.02 7.63 -18.74
C GLU A 173 12.54 7.45 -18.74
N LYS A 174 13.19 7.57 -17.58
CA LYS A 174 14.64 7.40 -17.50
C LYS A 174 15.07 5.96 -17.75
N ARG A 175 14.19 4.98 -17.54
CA ARG A 175 14.55 3.56 -17.52
C ARG A 175 13.57 2.63 -18.24
N HIS A 176 12.36 3.09 -18.53
CA HIS A 176 11.31 2.28 -19.14
C HIS A 176 10.65 3.05 -20.29
N GLU A 177 10.20 2.31 -21.30
CA GLU A 177 9.45 2.89 -22.42
C GLU A 177 8.10 3.45 -21.95
N PHE A 178 7.47 2.77 -21.00
CA PHE A 178 6.18 3.16 -20.45
C PHE A 178 6.03 2.67 -19.01
N GLY A 179 5.00 3.18 -18.33
CA GLY A 179 4.77 2.80 -16.95
C GLY A 179 3.44 3.26 -16.39
N ILE A 180 3.23 2.92 -15.12
CA ILE A 180 2.06 3.26 -14.33
C ILE A 180 2.50 4.15 -13.17
N VAL A 181 1.80 5.24 -12.93
CA VAL A 181 2.01 6.04 -11.71
C VAL A 181 1.10 5.50 -10.62
N ALA A 182 1.68 5.00 -9.53
CA ALA A 182 0.96 4.38 -8.42
C ALA A 182 0.88 5.34 -7.22
N MET A 183 -0.27 5.97 -7.03
CA MET A 183 -0.51 6.98 -6.01
C MET A 183 -1.23 6.39 -4.80
N ASN A 184 -0.68 6.58 -3.61
CA ASN A 184 -1.38 6.33 -2.35
C ASN A 184 -1.92 7.64 -1.78
N ILE A 185 -3.21 7.66 -1.44
CA ILE A 185 -3.92 8.86 -0.97
C ILE A 185 -4.41 8.73 0.48
N ASP A 186 -3.79 7.86 1.28
CA ASP A 186 -4.19 7.65 2.70
C ASP A 186 -4.17 8.97 3.48
N ASP A 187 -3.12 9.79 3.27
CA ASP A 187 -2.95 11.06 3.97
C ASP A 187 -3.86 12.19 3.41
N MET A 188 -4.70 11.88 2.41
CA MET A 188 -5.75 12.77 1.92
C MET A 188 -7.11 12.50 2.59
N ILE A 189 -7.20 11.50 3.46
CA ILE A 189 -8.38 11.24 4.32
C ILE A 189 -8.24 12.07 5.59
N PRO A 190 -9.35 12.58 6.20
CA PRO A 190 -9.29 13.19 7.53
C PRO A 190 -8.47 12.36 8.53
N ASP A 191 -7.71 13.04 9.38
CA ASP A 191 -6.89 12.45 10.43
C ASP A 191 -7.75 11.82 11.53
N SER A 192 -7.21 10.79 12.20
CA SER A 192 -7.87 10.14 13.34
C SER A 192 -9.32 9.64 13.10
N VAL A 193 -9.71 9.43 11.85
CA VAL A 193 -11.04 8.89 11.49
C VAL A 193 -10.91 7.43 11.03
N LEU A 194 -11.76 6.57 11.58
CA LEU A 194 -12.02 5.23 11.07
C LEU A 194 -13.14 5.27 10.05
N LEU A 195 -13.02 4.48 8.98
CA LEU A 195 -14.12 4.32 8.04
C LEU A 195 -15.13 3.35 8.63
N LYS A 196 -16.31 3.86 8.97
CA LYS A 196 -17.43 3.04 9.42
C LYS A 196 -18.20 2.47 8.23
N ALA A 197 -18.47 1.18 8.26
CA ALA A 197 -19.28 0.45 7.29
C ALA A 197 -20.03 -0.69 7.99
N SER A 198 -21.13 -1.14 7.40
CA SER A 198 -21.86 -2.31 7.89
C SER A 198 -21.13 -3.58 7.49
N THR A 199 -20.67 -3.65 6.23
CA THR A 199 -19.98 -4.81 5.64
C THR A 199 -18.67 -4.44 4.96
N PHE A 200 -17.84 -5.45 4.64
CA PHE A 200 -16.65 -5.27 3.80
C PHE A 200 -16.97 -4.71 2.41
N ASP A 201 -18.11 -5.09 1.83
CA ASP A 201 -18.49 -4.63 0.50
C ASP A 201 -18.81 -3.13 0.51
N GLU A 202 -19.52 -2.66 1.54
CA GLU A 202 -19.79 -1.23 1.75
C GLU A 202 -18.49 -0.44 2.00
N ALA A 203 -17.56 -0.98 2.80
CA ALA A 203 -16.24 -0.37 2.97
C ALA A 203 -15.49 -0.30 1.62
N GLY A 204 -15.61 -1.35 0.80
CA GLY A 204 -15.12 -1.44 -0.58
C GLY A 204 -15.64 -0.31 -1.44
N ASP A 205 -16.95 -0.16 -1.49
CA ASP A 205 -17.63 0.90 -2.24
C ASP A 205 -17.15 2.28 -1.85
N LYS A 206 -17.08 2.57 -0.54
CA LYS A 206 -16.69 3.89 -0.05
C LYS A 206 -15.26 4.25 -0.42
N LEU A 207 -14.31 3.32 -0.26
CA LEU A 207 -12.91 3.57 -0.63
C LEU A 207 -12.73 3.62 -2.15
N HIS A 208 -13.41 2.75 -2.91
CA HIS A 208 -13.36 2.77 -4.37
C HIS A 208 -13.91 4.08 -4.94
N ALA A 209 -15.07 4.55 -4.46
CA ALA A 209 -15.64 5.83 -4.85
C ALA A 209 -14.68 6.99 -4.56
N ARG A 210 -13.94 6.95 -3.44
CA ARG A 210 -12.93 7.95 -3.11
C ARG A 210 -11.74 7.94 -4.08
N ASN A 211 -11.26 6.76 -4.46
CA ASN A 211 -10.22 6.63 -5.48
C ASN A 211 -10.69 7.19 -6.83
N LEU A 212 -11.91 6.88 -7.25
CA LEU A 212 -12.49 7.38 -8.49
C LEU A 212 -12.69 8.91 -8.47
N ASP A 213 -13.14 9.47 -7.36
CA ASP A 213 -13.27 10.93 -7.20
C ASP A 213 -11.91 11.64 -7.30
N PHE A 214 -10.87 11.10 -6.65
CA PHE A 214 -9.51 11.63 -6.77
C PHE A 214 -9.01 11.57 -8.22
N LEU A 215 -9.24 10.44 -8.89
CA LEU A 215 -8.92 10.25 -10.30
C LEU A 215 -9.61 11.31 -11.17
N ALA A 216 -10.93 11.48 -11.04
CA ALA A 216 -11.72 12.44 -11.80
C ALA A 216 -11.28 13.90 -11.60
N ARG A 217 -11.02 14.31 -10.35
CA ARG A 217 -10.55 15.67 -10.05
C ARG A 217 -9.21 16.01 -10.69
N HIS A 218 -8.36 15.01 -10.92
CA HIS A 218 -7.02 15.19 -11.48
C HIS A 218 -6.87 14.73 -12.93
N GLU A 219 -7.96 14.34 -13.59
CA GLU A 219 -7.99 13.84 -14.97
C GLU A 219 -7.15 14.70 -15.92
N ARG A 220 -7.34 16.03 -15.87
CA ARG A 220 -6.62 16.97 -16.74
C ARG A 220 -5.11 16.84 -16.64
N HIS A 221 -4.58 16.55 -15.45
CA HIS A 221 -3.15 16.35 -15.24
C HIS A 221 -2.67 15.02 -15.83
N PHE A 222 -3.46 13.96 -15.70
CA PHE A 222 -3.14 12.64 -16.25
C PHE A 222 -3.19 12.62 -17.78
N ASN A 223 -4.24 13.22 -18.37
CA ASN A 223 -4.44 13.28 -19.82
C ASN A 223 -3.24 13.90 -20.55
N LYS A 224 -2.57 14.89 -19.96
CA LYS A 224 -1.33 15.46 -20.51
C LYS A 224 -0.26 14.39 -20.78
N TYR A 225 -0.10 13.42 -19.88
CA TYR A 225 0.94 12.38 -19.98
C TYR A 225 0.45 11.15 -20.76
N PHE A 226 -0.86 10.86 -20.72
CA PHE A 226 -1.47 9.84 -21.58
C PHE A 226 -1.35 10.19 -23.07
N MET A 227 -1.68 11.43 -23.47
CA MET A 227 -1.60 11.86 -24.88
C MET A 227 -0.17 11.80 -25.46
N SER A 228 0.85 11.84 -24.60
CA SER A 228 2.24 11.70 -25.01
C SER A 228 2.77 10.26 -24.87
N SER A 229 1.90 9.30 -24.54
CA SER A 229 2.23 7.89 -24.31
C SER A 229 3.33 7.65 -23.27
N ARG A 230 3.57 8.62 -22.38
CA ARG A 230 4.63 8.55 -21.35
C ARG A 230 4.25 7.66 -20.18
N ILE A 231 2.94 7.50 -19.96
CA ILE A 231 2.34 6.58 -18.99
C ILE A 231 1.15 5.89 -19.66
N VAL A 232 0.84 4.68 -19.21
CA VAL A 232 -0.28 3.87 -19.71
C VAL A 232 -1.39 3.71 -18.67
N GLY A 233 -1.08 4.03 -17.40
CA GLY A 233 -2.08 4.03 -16.35
C GLY A 233 -1.72 4.92 -15.16
N VAL A 234 -2.75 5.27 -14.40
CA VAL A 234 -2.62 5.82 -13.05
C VAL A 234 -3.38 4.90 -12.10
N LEU A 235 -2.67 4.32 -11.15
CA LEU A 235 -3.23 3.49 -10.09
C LEU A 235 -3.37 4.35 -8.83
N VAL A 236 -4.55 4.35 -8.21
CA VAL A 236 -4.81 5.05 -6.95
C VAL A 236 -5.20 4.04 -5.89
N SER A 237 -4.54 4.11 -4.75
CA SER A 237 -4.79 3.26 -3.58
C SER A 237 -5.18 4.10 -2.39
N THR A 238 -6.16 3.60 -1.65
CA THR A 238 -6.50 4.06 -0.31
C THR A 238 -6.50 2.86 0.64
N SER A 239 -5.81 2.99 1.76
CA SER A 239 -5.71 2.00 2.83
C SER A 239 -5.94 2.67 4.18
N MET A 240 -6.84 2.11 5.00
CA MET A 240 -7.12 2.63 6.34
C MET A 240 -7.66 1.56 7.27
N ILE A 241 -7.68 1.86 8.56
CA ILE A 241 -8.40 1.05 9.54
C ILE A 241 -9.90 1.34 9.39
N THR A 242 -10.67 0.27 9.26
CA THR A 242 -12.13 0.26 9.14
C THR A 242 -12.78 -0.25 10.41
N ASP A 243 -13.99 0.24 10.66
CA ASP A 243 -14.92 -0.21 11.70
C ASP A 243 -16.09 -0.85 10.94
N ILE A 244 -16.12 -2.19 10.88
CA ILE A 244 -17.11 -2.98 10.14
C ILE A 244 -18.06 -3.64 11.13
N LEU A 245 -19.28 -3.10 11.21
CA LEU A 245 -20.21 -3.38 12.30
C LEU A 245 -20.72 -4.83 12.34
N GLU A 246 -20.85 -5.48 11.19
CA GLU A 246 -21.39 -6.84 11.07
C GLU A 246 -20.32 -7.93 11.11
N GLU A 247 -19.05 -7.57 11.27
CA GLU A 247 -17.92 -8.51 11.23
C GLU A 247 -17.30 -8.70 12.62
N SER A 248 -16.72 -9.88 12.83
CA SER A 248 -15.89 -10.18 13.98
C SER A 248 -14.57 -10.80 13.48
N PRO A 249 -13.42 -10.12 13.65
CA PRO A 249 -13.26 -8.82 14.31
C PRO A 249 -13.87 -7.64 13.57
N LYS A 250 -14.32 -6.68 14.37
CA LYS A 250 -14.94 -5.42 13.91
C LYS A 250 -13.93 -4.50 13.20
N PHE A 251 -12.72 -4.40 13.74
CA PHE A 251 -11.71 -3.48 13.21
C PHE A 251 -10.72 -4.22 12.31
N ASN A 252 -10.52 -3.70 11.09
CA ASN A 252 -9.65 -4.34 10.10
C ASN A 252 -8.86 -3.29 9.32
N ASN A 253 -7.64 -3.63 8.89
CA ASN A 253 -7.02 -2.90 7.78
C ASN A 253 -7.76 -3.24 6.51
N PHE A 254 -8.12 -2.22 5.73
CA PHE A 254 -8.79 -2.43 4.47
C PHE A 254 -8.23 -1.49 3.42
N SER A 255 -8.03 -2.01 2.21
CA SER A 255 -7.46 -1.27 1.10
C SER A 255 -8.32 -1.44 -0.16
N GLN A 256 -8.35 -0.41 -1.00
CA GLN A 256 -8.98 -0.44 -2.31
C GLN A 256 -8.10 0.23 -3.34
N TRP A 257 -8.04 -0.36 -4.52
CA TRP A 257 -7.29 0.14 -5.66
C TRP A 257 -8.27 0.52 -6.78
N ALA A 258 -7.94 1.57 -7.53
CA ALA A 258 -8.61 1.90 -8.79
C ALA A 258 -7.55 2.25 -9.82
N ILE A 259 -7.72 1.83 -11.06
CA ILE A 259 -6.80 2.16 -12.15
C ILE A 259 -7.54 2.90 -13.26
N TRP A 260 -6.94 3.99 -13.72
CA TRP A 260 -7.34 4.71 -14.93
C TRP A 260 -6.37 4.37 -16.06
N THR A 261 -6.89 3.92 -17.20
CA THR A 261 -6.17 3.82 -18.48
C THR A 261 -6.91 4.58 -19.59
N VAL A 262 -6.23 4.91 -20.70
CA VAL A 262 -6.85 5.53 -21.89
C VAL A 262 -7.04 4.51 -23.01
N PRO A 263 -8.02 4.70 -23.92
CA PRO A 263 -8.27 3.74 -25.01
C PRO A 263 -7.17 3.78 -26.10
N ASP A 264 -6.55 4.94 -26.33
CA ASP A 264 -5.64 5.16 -27.46
C ASP A 264 -4.17 4.77 -27.15
N LEU A 265 -3.99 3.62 -26.48
CA LEU A 265 -2.66 3.07 -26.23
C LEU A 265 -2.16 2.28 -27.45
N LYS A 266 -0.83 2.17 -27.60
CA LYS A 266 -0.25 1.19 -28.53
C LYS A 266 -0.82 -0.21 -28.21
N PRO A 267 -1.12 -1.06 -29.20
CA PRO A 267 -1.76 -2.36 -28.96
C PRO A 267 -1.05 -3.22 -27.90
N GLU A 268 0.28 -3.31 -27.95
CA GLU A 268 1.08 -4.06 -26.99
C GLU A 268 1.03 -3.48 -25.56
N HIS A 269 0.96 -2.16 -25.42
CA HIS A 269 0.79 -1.49 -24.13
C HIS A 269 -0.63 -1.68 -23.58
N ALA A 270 -1.63 -1.64 -24.45
CA ALA A 270 -3.04 -1.87 -24.10
C ALA A 270 -3.24 -3.29 -23.57
N GLU A 271 -2.67 -4.28 -24.24
CA GLU A 271 -2.68 -5.68 -23.81
C GLU A 271 -2.02 -5.84 -22.43
N ALA A 272 -0.79 -5.33 -22.28
CA ALA A 272 -0.05 -5.44 -21.02
C ALA A 272 -0.74 -4.74 -19.85
N VAL A 273 -1.31 -3.54 -20.04
CA VAL A 273 -1.99 -2.81 -18.96
C VAL A 273 -3.35 -3.44 -18.61
N ASN A 274 -4.06 -4.02 -19.58
CA ASN A 274 -5.29 -4.75 -19.33
C ASN A 274 -5.02 -6.06 -18.59
N GLU A 275 -3.97 -6.79 -18.96
CA GLU A 275 -3.52 -7.98 -18.24
C GLU A 275 -3.11 -7.61 -16.80
N PHE A 276 -2.31 -6.55 -16.64
CA PHE A 276 -1.94 -6.03 -15.32
C PHE A 276 -3.20 -5.74 -14.50
N ARG A 277 -4.11 -4.91 -15.03
CA ARG A 277 -5.37 -4.52 -14.37
C ARG A 277 -6.19 -5.74 -13.95
N HIS A 278 -6.35 -6.71 -14.83
CA HIS A 278 -7.14 -7.91 -14.56
C HIS A 278 -6.55 -8.71 -13.40
N ARG A 279 -5.22 -8.89 -13.38
CA ARG A 279 -4.54 -9.64 -12.31
C ARG A 279 -4.58 -8.92 -10.96
N ILE A 280 -4.51 -7.59 -10.94
CA ILE A 280 -4.38 -6.82 -9.68
C ILE A 280 -5.70 -6.33 -9.08
N ILE A 281 -6.75 -6.17 -9.88
CA ILE A 281 -8.06 -5.66 -9.44
C ILE A 281 -9.15 -6.74 -9.47
N GLY A 282 -9.07 -7.70 -10.41
CA GLY A 282 -10.14 -8.63 -10.76
C GLY A 282 -10.85 -8.21 -12.05
#